data_AF-A0A081R919-F1
#
_entry.id   AF-A0A081R919-F1
#
_cell.length_a   1.000
_cell.length_b   1.000
_cell.length_c   1.000
_cell.angle_alpha   90.00
_cell.angle_beta   90.00
_cell.angle_gamma   90.00
#
_symmetry.space_group_name_H-M   'P 1'
#
loop_
_entity.id
_entity.type
_entity.pdbx_description
1 polymer ?
#
loop_
_entity_poly.entity_id
_entity_poly.type
_entity_poly.pdbx_seq_one_letter_code
_entity_poly.pdbx_strand_id
1 'polypeptide(L)'
;MKDLIPQLDAVATQVADATERTNDAARLLHVKLDAIGQLTGMIRAVANQTKLLALNASIEAARSGDDGRGFGVVASEMRALALQAEQGANDIDARPAEALEAAAGNDDAVTALSAAVAQGLNVVGQLVAAQHPDATARPETAHD
;
A
#
# COMPACT_ATOMS: atom_id res chain seq x y z
N MET A 1 24.27 10.38 31.62
CA MET A 1 22.98 9.70 31.92
C MET A 1 21.80 10.66 31.94
N LYS A 2 21.92 11.84 32.56
CA LYS A 2 20.85 12.86 32.60
C LYS A 2 20.31 13.28 31.22
N ASP A 3 21.16 13.25 30.18
CA ASP A 3 20.78 13.59 28.81
C ASP A 3 20.24 12.41 27.98
N LEU A 4 20.29 11.17 28.50
CA LEU A 4 19.90 9.97 27.75
C LEU A 4 18.37 9.77 27.71
N ILE A 5 17.67 10.10 28.81
CA ILE A 5 16.21 9.98 28.90
C ILE A 5 15.50 10.93 27.91
N PRO A 6 15.85 12.23 27.84
CA PRO A 6 15.25 13.14 26.87
C PRO A 6 15.54 12.74 25.41
N GLN A 7 16.72 12.18 25.12
CA GLN A 7 17.07 11.70 23.79
C GLN A 7 16.23 10.47 23.38
N LEU A 8 16.00 9.55 24.30
CA LEU A 8 15.16 8.37 24.05
C LEU A 8 13.69 8.74 23.86
N ASP A 9 13.17 9.70 24.63
CA ASP A 9 11.81 10.21 24.48
C ASP A 9 11.61 10.93 23.13
N ALA A 10 12.63 11.66 22.67
CA ALA A 10 12.66 12.25 21.34
C ALA A 10 12.65 11.18 20.24
N VAL A 11 13.43 10.10 20.39
CA VAL A 11 13.41 8.96 19.44
C VAL A 11 12.04 8.29 19.42
N ALA A 12 11.41 8.08 20.58
CA ALA A 12 10.08 7.48 20.66
C ALA A 12 9.01 8.35 19.98
N THR A 13 9.08 9.66 20.15
CA THR A 13 8.21 10.61 19.45
C THR A 13 8.43 10.55 17.94
N GLN A 14 9.69 10.54 17.49
CA GLN A 14 10.01 10.41 16.05
C GLN A 14 9.50 9.10 15.44
N VAL A 15 9.56 8.00 16.19
CA VAL A 15 9.05 6.69 15.75
C VAL A 15 7.52 6.68 15.70
N ALA A 16 6.86 7.32 16.66
CA ALA A 16 5.40 7.50 16.64
C ALA A 16 4.96 8.32 15.41
N ASP A 17 5.60 9.46 15.15
CA ASP A 17 5.33 10.30 13.97
C ASP A 17 5.59 9.54 12.66
N ALA A 18 6.69 8.78 12.59
CA ALA A 18 7.00 7.95 11.43
C ALA A 18 5.96 6.85 11.21
N THR A 19 5.42 6.29 12.30
CA THR A 19 4.37 5.27 12.26
C THR A 19 3.07 5.84 11.72
N GLU A 20 2.64 7.01 12.22
CA GLU A 20 1.44 7.67 11.75
C GLU A 20 1.53 8.02 10.25
N ARG A 21 2.66 8.58 9.83
CA ARG A 21 2.93 8.88 8.42
C ARG A 21 2.94 7.63 7.53
N THR A 22 3.45 6.51 8.02
CA THR A 22 3.46 5.24 7.27
C THR A 22 2.03 4.72 7.09
N ASN A 23 1.24 4.74 8.17
CA ASN A 23 -0.17 4.34 8.13
C ASN A 23 -0.99 5.22 7.17
N ASP A 24 -0.74 6.54 7.15
CA ASP A 24 -1.37 7.46 6.19
C ASP A 24 -0.99 7.14 4.75
N ALA A 25 0.29 6.86 4.50
CA ALA A 25 0.78 6.49 3.18
C ALA A 25 0.17 5.16 2.71
N ALA A 26 0.05 4.17 3.60
CA ALA A 26 -0.58 2.89 3.31
C ALA A 26 -2.06 3.06 2.97
N ARG A 27 -2.81 3.86 3.75
CA ARG A 27 -4.22 4.20 3.45
C ARG A 27 -4.37 4.88 2.09
N LEU A 28 -3.53 5.87 1.80
CA LEU A 28 -3.57 6.56 0.52
C LEU A 28 -3.25 5.62 -0.65
N LEU A 29 -2.28 4.72 -0.46
CA LEU A 29 -1.92 3.71 -1.45
C LEU A 29 -3.12 2.78 -1.74
N HIS A 30 -3.79 2.28 -0.70
CA HIS A 30 -5.02 1.49 -0.86
C HIS A 30 -6.06 2.21 -1.73
N VAL A 31 -6.38 3.47 -1.42
CA VAL A 31 -7.35 4.27 -2.19
C VAL A 31 -6.91 4.43 -3.66
N LYS A 32 -5.61 4.65 -3.90
CA LYS A 32 -5.07 4.78 -5.25
C LYS A 32 -5.14 3.47 -6.04
N LEU A 33 -4.87 2.34 -5.39
CA LEU A 33 -4.93 1.02 -6.01
C LEU A 33 -6.36 0.59 -6.32
N ASP A 34 -7.32 0.90 -5.45
CA ASP A 34 -8.75 0.70 -5.74
C ASP A 34 -9.20 1.49 -6.97
N ALA A 35 -8.77 2.76 -7.08
CA ALA A 35 -9.07 3.58 -8.25
C ALA A 35 -8.44 3.01 -9.54
N ILE A 36 -7.25 2.42 -9.46
CA ILE A 36 -6.63 1.70 -10.59
C ILE A 36 -7.50 0.50 -10.98
N GLY A 37 -7.95 -0.31 -10.02
CA GLY A 37 -8.83 -1.46 -10.26
C GLY A 37 -10.18 -1.07 -10.91
N GLN A 38 -10.73 0.08 -10.56
CA GLN A 38 -11.92 0.61 -11.23
C GLN A 38 -11.64 1.00 -12.69
N LEU A 39 -10.50 1.66 -12.95
CA LEU A 39 -10.11 2.08 -14.29
C LEU A 39 -9.81 0.88 -15.20
N THR A 40 -9.06 -0.12 -14.72
CA THR A 40 -8.79 -1.36 -15.46
C THR A 40 -10.07 -2.14 -15.73
N GLY A 41 -11.01 -2.18 -14.77
CA GLY A 41 -12.35 -2.74 -14.96
C GLY A 41 -13.12 -2.03 -16.09
N MET A 42 -13.07 -0.70 -16.13
CA MET A 42 -13.68 0.09 -17.20
C MET A 42 -13.02 -0.18 -18.57
N ILE A 43 -11.69 -0.27 -18.62
CA ILE A 43 -10.95 -0.62 -19.84
C ILE A 43 -11.38 -2.01 -20.35
N ARG A 44 -11.50 -3.01 -19.47
CA ARG A 44 -11.99 -4.35 -19.82
C ARG A 44 -13.41 -4.32 -20.37
N ALA A 45 -14.29 -3.51 -19.80
CA ALA A 45 -15.65 -3.35 -20.30
C ALA A 45 -15.67 -2.74 -21.72
N VAL A 46 -14.90 -1.67 -21.95
CA VAL A 46 -14.77 -1.02 -23.27
C VAL A 46 -14.14 -1.98 -24.29
N ALA A 47 -13.08 -2.70 -23.90
CA ALA A 47 -12.43 -3.69 -24.75
C ALA A 47 -13.41 -4.80 -25.16
N ASN A 48 -14.19 -5.33 -24.22
CA ASN A 48 -15.21 -6.35 -24.51
C ASN A 48 -16.31 -5.83 -25.44
N GLN A 49 -16.79 -4.61 -25.22
CA GLN A 49 -17.79 -4.00 -26.11
C GLN A 49 -17.22 -3.76 -27.51
N THR A 50 -15.98 -3.29 -27.61
CA THR A 50 -15.27 -3.08 -28.88
C THR A 50 -15.08 -4.40 -29.62
N LYS A 51 -14.73 -5.48 -28.91
CA LYS A 51 -14.62 -6.85 -29.46
C LYS A 51 -15.94 -7.33 -30.06
N LEU A 52 -17.07 -7.08 -29.40
CA LEU A 52 -18.41 -7.43 -29.91
C LEU A 52 -18.80 -6.58 -31.12
N LEU A 53 -18.52 -5.28 -31.10
CA LEU A 53 -18.75 -4.38 -32.24
C LEU A 53 -17.92 -4.81 -33.46
N ALA A 54 -16.64 -5.13 -33.25
CA ALA A 54 -15.75 -5.64 -34.28
C ALA A 54 -16.24 -6.97 -34.86
N LEU A 55 -16.75 -7.89 -34.02
CA LEU A 55 -17.36 -9.13 -34.48
C LEU A 55 -18.58 -8.88 -35.38
N ASN A 56 -19.49 -7.99 -34.97
CA ASN A 56 -20.65 -7.64 -35.77
C ASN A 56 -20.24 -7.02 -37.12
N ALA A 57 -19.22 -6.15 -37.12
CA ALA A 57 -18.66 -5.56 -38.33
C ALA A 57 -18.03 -6.62 -39.25
N SER A 58 -17.31 -7.61 -38.69
CA SER A 58 -16.77 -8.74 -39.48
C SER A 58 -17.87 -9.58 -40.13
N ILE A 59 -18.98 -9.82 -39.43
CA ILE A 59 -20.13 -10.56 -39.97
C ILE A 59 -20.78 -9.80 -41.12
N GLU A 60 -21.01 -8.49 -40.97
CA GLU A 60 -21.62 -7.67 -42.02
C GLU A 60 -20.69 -7.48 -43.23
N ALA A 61 -19.38 -7.38 -43.00
CA ALA A 61 -18.37 -7.39 -44.05
C ALA A 61 -18.41 -8.70 -44.86
N ALA A 62 -18.51 -9.85 -44.19
CA ALA A 62 -18.65 -11.14 -44.88
C ALA A 62 -19.96 -11.25 -45.67
N ARG A 63 -21.05 -10.68 -45.14
CA ARG A 63 -22.35 -10.64 -45.80
C ARG A 63 -22.35 -9.79 -47.07
N SER A 64 -21.58 -8.71 -47.07
CA SER A 64 -21.43 -7.79 -48.21
C SER A 64 -20.51 -8.35 -49.32
N GLY A 65 -19.93 -9.54 -49.14
CA GLY A 65 -19.11 -10.20 -50.15
C GLY A 65 -17.88 -9.38 -50.52
N ASP A 66 -17.70 -9.12 -51.82
CA ASP A 66 -16.51 -8.43 -52.33
C ASP A 66 -16.44 -6.95 -51.90
N ASP A 67 -17.59 -6.29 -51.77
CA ASP A 67 -17.68 -4.89 -51.33
C ASP A 67 -17.30 -4.72 -49.84
N GLY A 68 -17.42 -5.80 -49.06
CA GLY A 68 -17.11 -5.81 -47.62
C GLY A 68 -15.67 -6.15 -47.26
N ARG A 69 -14.82 -6.59 -48.21
CA ARG A 69 -13.48 -7.10 -47.89
C ARG A 69 -12.61 -6.11 -47.11
N GLY A 70 -12.62 -4.83 -47.51
CA GLY A 70 -11.86 -3.78 -46.82
C GLY A 70 -12.33 -3.53 -45.38
N PHE A 71 -13.65 -3.54 -45.17
CA PHE A 71 -14.25 -3.44 -43.83
C PHE A 71 -13.96 -4.67 -42.97
N GLY A 72 -13.88 -5.85 -43.57
CA GLY A 72 -13.51 -7.09 -42.89
C GLY A 72 -12.11 -7.04 -42.27
N VAL A 73 -11.13 -6.48 -43.00
CA VAL A 73 -9.76 -6.29 -42.50
C VAL A 73 -9.74 -5.32 -41.32
N VAL A 74 -10.41 -4.18 -41.44
CA VAL A 74 -10.50 -3.19 -40.35
C VAL A 74 -11.17 -3.80 -39.10
N ALA A 75 -12.24 -4.56 -39.29
CA ALA A 75 -12.93 -5.24 -38.20
C ALA A 75 -12.04 -6.27 -37.49
N SER A 76 -11.22 -7.02 -38.23
CA SER A 76 -10.24 -7.93 -37.62
C SER A 76 -9.18 -7.20 -36.80
N GLU A 77 -8.69 -6.06 -37.28
CA GLU A 77 -7.68 -5.26 -36.58
C GLU A 77 -8.26 -4.65 -35.29
N MET A 78 -9.48 -4.11 -35.34
CA MET A 78 -10.18 -3.61 -34.14
C MET A 78 -10.37 -4.72 -33.10
N ARG A 79 -10.68 -5.95 -33.53
CA ARG A 79 -10.81 -7.08 -32.63
C ARG A 79 -9.48 -7.43 -31.97
N ALA A 80 -8.38 -7.41 -32.72
CA ALA A 80 -7.05 -7.67 -32.20
C ALA A 80 -6.65 -6.60 -31.16
N LEU A 81 -6.87 -5.32 -31.46
CA LEU A 81 -6.62 -4.21 -30.53
C LEU A 81 -7.47 -4.32 -29.25
N ALA A 82 -8.73 -4.72 -29.38
CA ALA A 82 -9.60 -4.95 -28.23
C ALA A 82 -9.08 -6.07 -27.31
N LEU A 83 -8.60 -7.18 -27.89
CA LEU A 83 -7.98 -8.27 -27.13
C LEU A 83 -6.68 -7.83 -26.45
N GLN A 84 -5.85 -7.05 -27.14
CA GLN A 84 -4.63 -6.48 -26.55
C GLN A 84 -4.94 -5.52 -25.39
N ALA A 85 -5.98 -4.71 -25.50
CA ALA A 85 -6.43 -3.83 -24.41
C ALA A 85 -6.94 -4.63 -23.20
N GLU A 86 -7.71 -5.71 -23.45
CA GLU A 86 -8.17 -6.62 -22.40
C GLU A 86 -6.99 -7.29 -21.69
N GLN A 87 -6.00 -7.78 -22.44
CA GLN A 87 -4.76 -8.36 -21.91
C GLN A 87 -3.99 -7.34 -21.04
N GLY A 88 -3.75 -6.13 -21.56
CA GLY A 88 -3.02 -5.09 -20.84
C GLY A 88 -3.73 -4.66 -19.55
N ALA A 89 -5.06 -4.62 -19.55
CA ALA A 89 -5.83 -4.33 -18.34
C ALA A 89 -5.70 -5.44 -17.28
N ASN A 90 -5.64 -6.71 -17.69
CA ASN A 90 -5.40 -7.84 -16.76
C ASN A 90 -3.98 -7.80 -16.17
N ASP A 91 -2.98 -7.47 -16.98
CA ASP A 91 -1.59 -7.36 -16.52
C ASP A 91 -1.43 -6.21 -15.52
N ILE A 92 -2.16 -5.10 -15.70
CA ILE A 92 -2.20 -4.01 -14.73
C ILE A 92 -2.88 -4.45 -13.43
N ASP A 93 -3.97 -5.22 -13.49
CA ASP A 93 -4.69 -5.70 -12.30
C ASP A 93 -3.86 -6.62 -11.40
N ALA A 94 -2.83 -7.29 -11.91
CA ALA A 94 -1.95 -8.14 -11.11
C ALA A 94 -1.00 -7.34 -10.17
N ARG A 95 -0.63 -6.12 -10.55
CA ARG A 95 0.39 -5.32 -9.86
C ARG A 95 -0.07 -4.66 -8.54
N PRO A 96 -1.34 -4.22 -8.39
CA PRO A 96 -1.87 -3.75 -7.13
C PRO A 96 -1.70 -4.73 -5.96
N ALA A 97 -1.85 -6.04 -6.20
CA ALA A 97 -1.72 -7.04 -5.14
C ALA A 97 -0.31 -7.05 -4.52
N GLU A 98 0.74 -7.01 -5.35
CA GLU A 98 2.13 -6.94 -4.89
C GLU A 98 2.40 -5.67 -4.08
N ALA A 99 1.85 -4.53 -4.51
CA ALA A 99 2.01 -3.26 -3.80
C ALA A 99 1.32 -3.25 -2.43
N LEU A 100 0.16 -3.91 -2.31
CA LEU A 100 -0.54 -4.07 -1.03
C LEU A 100 0.19 -4.98 -0.07
N GLU A 101 0.76 -6.09 -0.56
CA GLU A 101 1.55 -7.00 0.26
C GLU A 101 2.81 -6.30 0.81
N ALA A 102 3.51 -5.53 -0.04
CA ALA A 102 4.65 -4.73 0.40
C ALA A 102 4.28 -3.66 1.43
N ALA A 103 3.12 -3.03 1.29
CA ALA A 103 2.62 -2.06 2.27
C ALA A 103 2.29 -2.71 3.62
N ALA A 104 1.64 -3.88 3.61
CA ALA A 104 1.36 -4.63 4.83
C ALA A 104 2.64 -5.05 5.56
N GLY A 105 3.66 -5.51 4.84
CA GLY A 105 4.95 -5.83 5.42
C GLY A 105 5.67 -4.62 6.05
N ASN A 106 5.48 -3.43 5.49
CA ASN A 106 5.99 -2.19 6.09
C ASN A 106 5.25 -1.84 7.40
N ASP A 107 3.92 -1.98 7.44
CA ASP A 107 3.13 -1.71 8.65
C ASP A 107 3.51 -2.67 9.79
N ASP A 108 3.75 -3.94 9.50
CA ASP A 108 4.24 -4.93 10.46
C ASP A 108 5.63 -4.55 11.00
N ALA A 109 6.55 -4.18 10.11
CA ALA A 109 7.91 -3.78 10.48
C ALA A 109 7.92 -2.52 11.36
N VAL A 110 7.09 -1.53 11.04
CA VAL A 110 6.94 -0.29 11.79
C VAL A 110 6.27 -0.54 13.16
N THR A 111 5.29 -1.44 13.22
CA THR A 111 4.67 -1.85 14.48
C THR A 111 5.68 -2.56 15.39
N ALA A 112 6.48 -3.47 14.84
CA ALA A 112 7.55 -4.14 15.57
C ALA A 112 8.62 -3.14 16.08
N LEU A 113 9.00 -2.16 15.25
CA LEU A 113 9.93 -1.10 15.63
C LEU A 113 9.39 -0.27 16.81
N SER A 114 8.13 0.15 16.73
CA SER A 114 7.46 0.89 17.80
C SER A 114 7.43 0.11 19.11
N ALA A 115 7.13 -1.19 19.06
CA ALA A 115 7.15 -2.06 20.22
C ALA A 115 8.56 -2.21 20.83
N ALA A 116 9.59 -2.37 19.99
CA ALA A 116 10.98 -2.47 20.44
C ALA A 116 11.45 -1.18 21.13
N VAL A 117 11.07 -0.01 20.60
CA VAL A 117 11.38 1.29 21.20
C VAL A 117 10.68 1.47 22.55
N ALA A 118 9.40 1.11 22.65
CA ALA A 118 8.65 1.15 23.90
C ALA A 118 9.25 0.22 24.98
N GLN A 119 9.69 -0.98 24.58
CA GLN A 119 10.40 -1.90 25.48
C GLN A 119 11.73 -1.30 25.94
N GLY A 120 12.50 -0.71 25.02
CA GLY A 120 13.77 -0.03 25.33
C GLY A 120 13.58 1.10 26.37
N LEU A 121 12.53 1.91 26.21
CA LEU A 121 12.18 2.95 27.18
C LEU A 121 11.90 2.38 28.58
N ASN A 122 11.12 1.29 28.66
CA ASN A 122 10.80 0.66 29.93
C ASN A 122 12.06 0.11 30.64
N VAL A 123 12.96 -0.53 29.88
CA VAL A 123 14.24 -1.04 30.42
C VAL A 123 15.10 0.10 30.96
N VAL A 124 15.21 1.21 30.23
CA VAL A 124 15.99 2.37 30.67
C VAL A 124 15.36 3.03 31.90
N GLY A 125 14.03 3.15 31.95
CA GLY A 125 13.31 3.66 33.12
C GLY A 125 13.56 2.82 34.38
N GLN A 126 13.53 1.49 34.25
CA GLN A 126 13.85 0.58 35.35
C GLN A 126 15.30 0.71 35.80
N LEU A 127 16.25 0.86 34.88
CA LEU A 127 17.67 1.03 35.20
C LEU A 127 17.92 2.33 35.98
N VAL A 128 17.29 3.43 35.57
CA VAL A 128 17.39 4.73 36.25
C VAL A 128 16.79 4.65 37.66
N ALA A 129 15.63 4.01 37.81
CA ALA A 129 15.01 3.77 39.11
C ALA A 129 15.91 2.92 40.03
N ALA A 130 16.56 1.90 39.48
CA ALA A 130 17.46 1.01 40.24
C ALA A 130 18.75 1.71 40.70
N GLN A 131 19.22 2.75 40.00
CA GLN A 131 20.41 3.53 40.38
C GLN A 131 20.13 4.60 41.44
N HIS A 132 18.86 4.95 41.68
CA HIS A 132 18.44 5.87 42.73
C HIS A 132 17.46 5.20 43.72
N PRO A 133 17.89 4.16 44.46
CA PRO A 133 17.00 3.44 45.39
C PRO A 133 16.67 4.23 46.66
N ASP A 134 17.42 5.28 47.01
CA ASP A 134 17.30 5.99 48.29
C ASP A 134 17.29 7.52 48.14
N ALA A 135 16.10 8.11 48.25
CA ALA A 135 15.89 9.45 48.78
C ALA A 135 14.74 9.50 49.82
N THR A 136 14.20 8.34 50.21
CA THR A 136 13.08 8.21 51.15
C THR A 136 13.47 7.64 52.51
N ALA A 137 14.72 7.24 52.72
CA ALA A 137 15.23 6.94 54.06
C ALA A 137 15.50 8.26 54.82
N ARG A 138 14.46 8.77 55.50
CA ARG A 138 14.56 9.87 56.47
C ARG A 138 15.63 9.53 57.52
N PRO A 139 16.44 10.50 58.01
CA PRO A 139 17.17 10.31 59.25
C PRO A 139 16.20 10.38 60.43
N GLU A 140 15.67 9.23 60.83
CA GLU A 140 15.36 8.91 62.23
C GLU A 140 16.70 8.54 62.88
N THR A 141 17.24 9.11 63.96
CA THR A 141 16.72 9.91 65.08
C THR A 141 17.88 10.74 65.66
N ALA A 142 17.59 11.98 66.06
CA ALA A 142 18.41 12.75 67.00
C ALA A 142 17.98 12.42 68.44
N HIS A 143 18.78 11.63 69.15
CA HIS A 143 18.83 11.41 70.60
C HIS A 143 20.00 10.44 70.81
N ASP A 144 21.04 10.66 71.60
CA ASP A 144 21.29 11.47 72.81
C ASP A 144 22.82 11.70 72.88
#